data_AF-A0A924E575-F1
#
_entry.id   AF-A0A924E575-F1
#
_cell.length_a   1.000
_cell.length_b   1.000
_cell.length_c   1.000
_cell.angle_alpha   90.00
_cell.angle_beta   90.00
_cell.angle_gamma   90.00
#
_symmetry.space_group_name_H-M   'P 1'
#
loop_
_entity.id
_entity.type
_entity.pdbx_description
1 polymer ?
#
loop_
_entity_poly.entity_id
_entity_poly.type
_entity_poly.pdbx_seq_one_letter_code
_entity_poly.pdbx_strand_id
1 'polypeptide(L)'
;MIVLLMHAERKFQLVLYDIYGMIIETLIAINIHLSASQISNLAFIKPMMLAQVQAWFEQLGVFGLVYQPFSGVPYKVFTFQAAHEHFAIIEFIALAILVRLARYFLAYSVLKALYLVLHR
;
A
#
# COMPACT_ATOMS: atom_id res chain seq x y z
N MET A 1 -2.87 3.95 9.93
CA MET A 1 -4.20 4.06 10.59
C MET A 1 -4.18 4.93 11.84
N ILE A 2 -3.07 4.98 12.59
CA ILE A 2 -2.87 5.85 13.77
C ILE A 2 -3.09 7.35 13.43
N VAL A 3 -2.71 7.79 12.23
CA VAL A 3 -2.88 9.18 11.75
C VAL A 3 -4.33 9.69 11.81
N LEU A 4 -5.33 8.82 11.61
CA LEU A 4 -6.74 9.22 11.64
C LEU A 4 -7.30 9.43 13.05
N LEU A 5 -6.68 8.80 14.06
CA LEU A 5 -7.10 8.87 15.47
C LEU A 5 -6.38 9.97 16.26
N MET A 6 -5.37 10.61 15.68
CA MET A 6 -4.61 11.68 16.34
C MET A 6 -5.36 13.01 16.28
N HIS A 7 -5.42 13.68 17.44
CA HIS A 7 -5.86 15.06 17.59
C HIS A 7 -4.79 15.99 17.02
N ALA A 8 -4.76 16.17 15.70
CA ALA A 8 -3.77 17.01 15.07
C ALA A 8 -4.46 18.02 14.16
N GLU A 9 -4.22 19.30 14.41
CA GLU A 9 -4.54 20.41 13.49
C GLU A 9 -3.79 20.30 12.14
N ARG A 10 -2.98 19.25 11.96
CA ARG A 10 -2.08 18.98 10.82
C ARG A 10 -2.37 17.66 10.10
N LYS A 11 -3.63 17.18 10.08
CA LYS A 11 -4.03 15.92 9.41
C LYS A 11 -3.53 15.83 7.97
N PHE A 12 -3.57 16.95 7.24
CA PHE A 12 -3.09 17.02 5.86
C PHE A 12 -1.58 16.81 5.75
N GLN A 13 -0.78 17.39 6.66
CA GLN A 13 0.69 17.22 6.66
C GLN A 13 1.09 15.76 6.88
N LEU A 14 0.37 15.04 7.75
CA LEU A 14 0.62 13.62 7.99
C LEU A 14 0.32 12.74 6.77
N VAL A 15 -0.75 13.04 6.03
CA VAL A 15 -1.06 12.36 4.76
C VAL A 15 0.03 12.65 3.73
N LEU A 16 0.49 13.90 3.64
CA LEU A 16 1.61 14.23 2.75
C LEU A 16 2.88 13.47 3.12
N TYR A 17 3.27 13.43 4.40
CA TYR A 17 4.45 12.66 4.83
C TYR A 17 4.32 11.17 4.53
N ASP A 18 3.12 10.60 4.67
CA ASP A 18 2.87 9.20 4.31
C ASP A 18 2.98 8.96 2.79
N ILE A 19 2.49 9.90 1.97
CA ILE A 19 2.64 9.84 0.51
C ILE A 19 4.11 9.96 0.11
N TYR A 20 4.83 10.95 0.65
CA TYR A 20 6.26 11.12 0.37
C TYR A 20 7.07 9.90 0.81
N GLY A 21 6.81 9.38 2.01
CA GLY A 21 7.46 8.16 2.50
C GLY A 21 7.23 6.97 1.56
N MET A 22 6.00 6.81 1.05
CA MET A 22 5.68 5.75 0.08
C MET A 22 6.39 5.92 -1.26
N ILE A 23 6.46 7.15 -1.78
CA ILE A 23 7.16 7.43 -3.04
C ILE A 23 8.65 7.07 -2.87
N ILE A 24 9.27 7.53 -1.79
CA ILE A 24 10.68 7.23 -1.49
C ILE A 24 10.89 5.72 -1.33
N GLU A 25 10.03 5.04 -0.56
CA GLU A 25 10.09 3.58 -0.38
C GLU A 25 9.97 2.83 -1.72
N THR A 26 9.06 3.29 -2.60
CA THR A 26 8.84 2.68 -3.92
C THR A 26 10.04 2.88 -4.83
N LEU A 27 10.61 4.09 -4.86
CA LEU A 27 11.82 4.37 -5.63
C LEU A 27 13.01 3.54 -5.14
N ILE A 28 13.19 3.42 -3.82
CA ILE A 28 14.23 2.59 -3.24
C ILE A 28 14.02 1.11 -3.60
N ALA A 29 12.80 0.59 -3.41
CA ALA A 29 12.49 -0.82 -3.66
C ALA A 29 12.71 -1.24 -5.12
N ILE A 30 12.41 -0.35 -6.08
CA ILE A 30 12.60 -0.66 -7.50
C ILE A 30 14.07 -0.62 -7.91
N ASN A 31 14.88 0.25 -7.28
CA ASN A 31 16.31 0.33 -7.58
C ASN A 31 17.15 -0.72 -6.84
N ILE A 32 16.66 -1.24 -5.71
CA ILE A 32 17.31 -2.33 -4.99
C ILE A 32 16.72 -3.65 -5.48
N HIS A 33 17.42 -4.30 -6.41
CA HIS A 33 17.09 -5.66 -6.85
C HIS A 33 17.36 -6.67 -5.73
N LEU A 34 16.45 -6.79 -4.76
CA LEU A 34 16.49 -7.84 -3.74
C LEU A 34 16.16 -9.19 -4.38
N SER A 35 16.82 -10.26 -3.94
CA SER A 35 16.45 -11.61 -4.39
C SER A 35 15.21 -12.10 -3.64
N ALA A 36 14.43 -13.00 -4.26
CA ALA A 36 13.27 -13.61 -3.62
C ALA A 36 13.61 -14.31 -2.28
N SER A 37 14.83 -14.85 -2.17
CA SER A 37 15.33 -15.50 -0.94
C SER A 37 15.61 -14.52 0.20
N GLN A 38 15.95 -13.26 -0.09
CA GLN A 38 16.13 -12.23 0.94
C GLN A 38 14.79 -11.78 1.51
N ILE A 39 13.74 -11.77 0.68
CA ILE A 39 12.40 -11.30 1.07
C ILE A 39 11.63 -12.34 1.86
N SER A 40 11.78 -13.63 1.53
CA SER A 40 11.19 -14.71 2.32
C SER A 40 11.73 -14.78 3.75
N ASN A 41 12.92 -14.22 3.99
CA ASN A 41 13.54 -14.14 5.32
C ASN A 41 13.10 -12.91 6.12
N LEU A 42 12.38 -11.97 5.50
CA LEU A 42 11.86 -10.81 6.21
C LEU A 42 10.71 -11.24 7.11
N ALA A 43 10.74 -10.75 8.35
CA ALA A 43 9.65 -10.96 9.30
C ALA A 43 8.30 -10.54 8.69
N PHE A 44 7.30 -11.39 8.89
CA PHE A 44 5.91 -11.20 8.45
C PHE A 44 5.65 -11.28 6.94
N ILE A 45 6.59 -11.78 6.12
CA ILE A 45 6.34 -12.08 4.70
C ILE A 45 6.23 -13.60 4.53
N LYS A 46 5.10 -14.08 4.02
CA LYS A 46 4.88 -15.50 3.70
C LYS A 46 5.03 -15.71 2.20
N PRO A 47 5.58 -16.85 1.73
CA PRO A 47 5.68 -17.16 0.30
C PRO A 47 4.35 -17.06 -0.45
N MET A 48 3.25 -17.45 0.21
CA MET A 48 1.90 -17.36 -0.37
C MET A 48 1.47 -15.92 -0.68
N MET A 49 1.98 -14.91 0.05
CA MET A 49 1.71 -13.51 -0.23
C MET A 49 2.36 -13.06 -1.54
N LEU A 50 3.58 -13.53 -1.81
CA LEU A 50 4.29 -13.25 -3.07
C LEU A 50 3.53 -13.85 -4.25
N ALA A 51 3.17 -15.13 -4.14
CA ALA A 51 2.41 -15.84 -5.18
C ALA A 51 1.05 -15.17 -5.46
N GLN A 52 0.37 -14.70 -4.40
CA GLN A 52 -0.92 -14.03 -4.56
C GLN A 52 -0.79 -12.66 -5.25
N VAL A 53 0.21 -11.86 -4.86
CA VAL A 53 0.48 -10.57 -5.51
C VAL A 53 0.88 -10.77 -6.97
N GLN A 54 1.71 -11.78 -7.25
CA GLN A 54 2.08 -12.15 -8.61
C GLN A 54 0.84 -12.48 -9.44
N ALA A 55 -0.06 -13.34 -8.94
CA ALA A 55 -1.30 -13.68 -9.64
C ALA A 55 -2.17 -12.45 -9.95
N TRP A 56 -2.25 -11.47 -9.04
CA TRP A 56 -2.97 -10.22 -9.31
C TRP A 56 -2.30 -9.36 -10.38
N PHE A 57 -0.98 -9.29 -10.38
CA PHE A 57 -0.23 -8.55 -11.40
C PHE A 57 -0.26 -9.23 -12.76
N GLU A 58 -0.20 -10.56 -12.83
CA GLU A 58 -0.38 -11.31 -14.07
C GLU A 58 -1.78 -11.11 -14.67
N GLN A 59 -2.83 -11.05 -13.82
CA GLN A 59 -4.22 -10.92 -14.29
C GLN A 59 -4.62 -9.49 -14.64
N LEU A 60 -4.11 -8.49 -13.90
CA LEU A 60 -4.61 -7.12 -13.95
C LEU A 60 -3.52 -6.07 -14.20
N GLY A 61 -2.28 -6.50 -14.37
CA GLY A 61 -1.12 -5.62 -14.44
C GLY A 61 -1.00 -4.77 -13.17
N VAL A 62 -0.66 -3.50 -13.37
CA VAL A 62 -0.51 -2.53 -12.27
C VAL A 62 -1.80 -2.39 -11.43
N PHE A 63 -2.98 -2.62 -12.01
CA PHE A 63 -4.26 -2.54 -11.31
C PHE A 63 -4.45 -3.59 -10.20
N GLY A 64 -3.64 -4.65 -10.18
CA GLY A 64 -3.58 -5.58 -9.06
C GLY A 64 -3.30 -4.89 -7.71
N LEU A 65 -2.71 -3.69 -7.72
CA LEU A 65 -2.45 -2.90 -6.52
C LEU A 65 -3.74 -2.48 -5.78
N VAL A 66 -4.89 -2.47 -6.44
CA VAL A 66 -6.19 -2.16 -5.82
C VAL A 66 -6.58 -3.16 -4.73
N TYR A 67 -6.05 -4.39 -4.78
CA TYR A 67 -6.27 -5.41 -3.74
C TYR A 67 -5.41 -5.21 -2.48
N GLN A 68 -4.39 -4.34 -2.53
CA GLN A 68 -3.48 -4.06 -1.41
C GLN A 68 -4.21 -3.70 -0.10
N PRO A 69 -5.16 -2.74 -0.06
CA PRO A 69 -5.81 -2.35 1.18
C PRO A 69 -6.72 -3.43 1.77
N PHE A 70 -7.13 -4.43 0.99
CA PHE A 70 -8.11 -5.46 1.39
C PHE A 70 -7.49 -6.81 1.70
N SER A 71 -6.22 -7.04 1.32
CA SER A 71 -5.59 -8.36 1.36
C SER A 71 -4.81 -8.65 2.65
N GLY A 72 -4.49 -7.63 3.45
CA GLY A 72 -3.57 -7.77 4.58
C GLY A 72 -2.11 -8.05 4.17
N VAL A 73 -1.81 -8.01 2.87
CA VAL A 73 -0.45 -8.21 2.35
C VAL A 73 0.34 -6.90 2.50
N PRO A 74 1.58 -6.94 3.05
CA PRO A 74 2.40 -5.75 3.20
C PRO A 74 2.70 -5.07 1.85
N TYR A 75 2.67 -3.72 1.82
CA TYR A 75 2.92 -2.93 0.61
C TYR A 75 4.27 -3.25 -0.06
N LYS A 76 5.31 -3.53 0.74
CA LYS A 76 6.63 -3.96 0.26
C LYS A 76 6.62 -5.20 -0.64
N VAL A 77 5.63 -6.08 -0.49
CA VAL A 77 5.46 -7.25 -1.36
C VAL A 77 4.99 -6.83 -2.75
N PHE A 78 4.10 -5.82 -2.82
CA PHE A 78 3.63 -5.24 -4.07
C PHE A 78 4.73 -4.46 -4.79
N THR A 79 5.49 -3.63 -4.07
CA THR A 79 6.60 -2.89 -4.70
C THR A 79 7.69 -3.82 -5.20
N PHE A 80 7.97 -4.90 -4.47
CA PHE A 80 8.92 -5.92 -4.91
C PHE A 80 8.47 -6.62 -6.20
N GLN A 81 7.25 -7.14 -6.24
CA GLN A 81 6.77 -7.81 -7.45
C GLN A 81 6.65 -6.83 -8.62
N ALA A 82 6.30 -5.56 -8.37
CA ALA A 82 6.24 -4.56 -9.42
C ALA A 82 7.62 -4.26 -10.02
N ALA A 83 8.68 -4.31 -9.21
CA ALA A 83 10.06 -4.20 -9.69
C ALA A 83 10.47 -5.41 -10.55
N HIS A 84 9.99 -6.61 -10.22
CA HIS A 84 10.26 -7.83 -10.96
C HIS A 84 9.51 -7.89 -12.31
N GLU A 85 8.25 -7.45 -12.32
CA GLU A 85 7.40 -7.37 -13.52
C GLU A 85 7.75 -6.17 -14.43
N HIS A 86 8.74 -5.35 -14.05
CA HIS A 86 9.19 -4.18 -14.82
C HIS A 86 8.08 -3.19 -15.18
N PHE A 87 7.08 -3.00 -14.30
CA PHE A 87 6.04 -2.01 -14.53
C PHE A 87 6.60 -0.58 -14.60
N ALA A 88 5.94 0.28 -15.38
CA ALA A 88 6.30 1.68 -15.46
C ALA A 88 6.16 2.34 -14.07
N ILE A 89 7.29 2.84 -13.54
CA ILE A 89 7.38 3.41 -12.19
C ILE A 89 6.33 4.50 -11.96
N ILE A 90 6.11 5.35 -12.96
CA ILE A 90 5.18 6.48 -12.89
C ILE A 90 3.74 5.98 -12.73
N GLU A 91 3.33 4.98 -13.50
CA GLU A 91 1.98 4.40 -13.44
C GLU A 91 1.74 3.72 -12.09
N PHE A 92 2.74 2.97 -11.62
CA PHE A 92 2.68 2.29 -10.33
C PHE A 92 2.55 3.29 -9.17
N ILE A 93 3.38 4.35 -9.15
CA ILE A 93 3.31 5.39 -8.12
C ILE A 93 1.97 6.12 -8.17
N ALA A 94 1.49 6.50 -9.36
CA ALA A 94 0.21 7.17 -9.52
C ALA A 94 -0.93 6.34 -8.93
N LEU A 95 -0.99 5.05 -9.26
CA LEU A 95 -1.99 4.14 -8.71
C LEU A 95 -1.82 3.91 -7.21
N ALA A 96 -0.58 3.80 -6.72
CA ALA A 96 -0.28 3.65 -5.29
C ALA A 96 -0.81 4.84 -4.48
N ILE A 97 -0.67 6.06 -5.00
CA ILE A 97 -1.24 7.27 -4.39
C ILE A 97 -2.77 7.16 -4.35
N LEU A 98 -3.41 6.81 -5.47
CA LEU A 98 -4.88 6.70 -5.55
C LEU A 98 -5.42 5.66 -4.55
N VAL A 99 -4.84 4.46 -4.52
CA VAL A 99 -5.22 3.38 -3.60
C VAL A 99 -5.06 3.82 -2.14
N ARG A 100 -3.99 4.54 -1.83
CA ARG A 100 -3.69 5.01 -0.48
C ARG A 100 -4.65 6.12 -0.03
N LEU A 101 -4.99 7.07 -0.90
CA LEU A 101 -6.01 8.08 -0.65
C LEU A 101 -7.40 7.45 -0.47
N ALA A 102 -7.76 6.48 -1.32
CA ALA A 102 -9.00 5.72 -1.19
C ALA A 102 -9.08 5.01 0.17
N ARG A 103 -7.98 4.41 0.64
CA ARG A 103 -7.91 3.78 1.97
C ARG A 103 -8.18 4.79 3.10
N TYR A 104 -7.62 6.00 3.03
CA TYR A 104 -7.89 7.04 4.03
C TYR A 104 -9.35 7.49 4.02
N PHE A 105 -9.91 7.69 2.83
CA PHE A 105 -11.30 8.06 2.67
C PHE A 105 -12.25 6.98 3.20
N LEU A 106 -12.01 5.71 2.86
CA LEU A 106 -12.80 4.57 3.35
C LEU A 106 -12.73 4.45 4.87
N ALA A 107 -11.53 4.51 5.45
CA ALA A 107 -11.35 4.44 6.89
C ALA A 107 -12.07 5.60 7.61
N TYR A 108 -11.98 6.82 7.08
CA TYR A 108 -12.70 7.97 7.63
C TYR A 108 -14.22 7.80 7.57
N SER A 109 -14.74 7.37 6.42
CA SER A 109 -16.18 7.15 6.20
C SER A 109 -16.74 6.07 7.13
N VAL A 110 -16.03 4.95 7.29
CA VAL A 110 -16.42 3.87 8.22
C VAL A 110 -16.41 4.36 9.66
N LEU A 111 -15.36 5.06 10.11
CA LEU A 111 -15.29 5.61 11.46
C LEU A 111 -16.42 6.62 11.73
N LYS A 112 -16.72 7.50 10.77
CA LYS A 112 -17.81 8.47 10.88
C LYS A 112 -19.17 7.78 10.99
N ALA A 113 -19.41 6.75 10.17
CA ALA A 113 -20.64 5.98 10.22
C ALA A 113 -20.81 5.26 11.57
N LEU A 114 -19.76 4.61 12.06
CA LEU A 114 -19.75 3.93 13.37
C LEU A 114 -19.99 4.92 14.52
N TYR A 115 -19.35 6.10 14.49
CA TYR A 115 -19.55 7.12 15.51
C TYR A 115 -21.02 7.56 15.61
N LEU A 116 -21.67 7.78 14.47
CA LEU A 116 -23.09 8.17 14.40
C LEU A 116 -24.03 7.06 14.90
N VAL A 117 -23.69 5.80 14.69
CA VAL A 117 -24.49 4.65 15.19
C VAL A 117 -24.32 4.48 16.70
N LEU A 118 -23.11 4.67 17.23
CA LEU A 118 -22.80 4.46 18.65
C LEU A 118 -23.25 5.62 19.57
N HIS A 119 -23.39 6.84 19.04
CA HIS A 119 -23.81 8.03 19.79
C HIS A 119 -25.24 8.48 19.44
N ARG A 120 -26.03 7.60 18.85
CA ARG A 120 -27.50 7.72 18.75
C ARG A 120 -28.14 7.00 19.91
#